data_AF-A0A931YHK3-F1
#
_entry.id   AF-A0A931YHK3-F1
#
_cell.length_a   1.000
_cell.length_b   1.000
_cell.length_c   1.000
_cell.angle_alpha   90.00
_cell.angle_beta   90.00
_cell.angle_gamma   90.00
#
_symmetry.space_group_name_H-M   'P 1'
#
loop_
_entity.id
_entity.type
_entity.pdbx_description
1 polymer ?
#
loop_
_entity_poly.entity_id
_entity_poly.type
_entity_poly.pdbx_seq_one_letter_code
_entity_poly.pdbx_strand_id
1 'polypeptide(L)' 'ISSRQANIVKAEVTVTEDRRGINHFTVEVADLDQLQGVMGAIAAVRDVIGVERVRGL' A
#
# COMPACT_ATOMS: atom_id res chain seq x y z
N ILE A 1 -3.12 -6.37 -6.33
CA ILE A 1 -3.24 -6.46 -4.85
C ILE A 1 -4.10 -7.65 -4.44
N SER A 2 -5.24 -7.92 -5.10
CA SER A 2 -6.10 -9.10 -4.83
C SER A 2 -5.42 -10.47 -4.98
N SER A 3 -4.33 -10.59 -5.74
CA SER A 3 -3.62 -11.86 -5.96
C SER A 3 -2.84 -12.40 -4.76
N ARG A 4 -2.69 -11.63 -3.66
CA ARG A 4 -1.96 -12.03 -2.45
C ARG A 4 -2.85 -12.28 -1.23
N GLN A 5 -4.16 -12.41 -1.42
CA GLN A 5 -5.16 -12.63 -0.36
C GLN A 5 -5.12 -11.60 0.78
N ALA A 6 -4.59 -10.40 0.54
CA ALA A 6 -4.64 -9.32 1.51
C ALA A 6 -5.91 -8.50 1.31
N ASN A 7 -6.65 -8.27 2.38
CA ASN A 7 -7.89 -7.51 2.35
C ASN A 7 -7.56 -6.04 2.62
N ILE A 8 -7.98 -5.16 1.69
CA ILE A 8 -7.96 -3.71 1.92
C ILE A 8 -9.23 -3.35 2.69
N VAL A 9 -9.09 -2.91 3.93
CA VAL A 9 -10.19 -2.45 4.81
C VAL A 9 -10.54 -1.00 4.50
N LYS A 10 -9.55 -0.19 4.11
CA LYS A 10 -9.72 1.21 3.76
C LYS A 10 -8.72 1.63 2.69
N ALA A 11 -9.17 2.48 1.77
CA ALA A 11 -8.32 3.13 0.79
C ALA A 11 -8.64 4.64 0.77
N GLU A 12 -7.61 5.47 0.88
CA GLU A 12 -7.69 6.91 0.77
C GLU A 12 -6.69 7.37 -0.29
N VAL A 13 -7.11 8.33 -1.11
CA VAL A 13 -6.27 8.91 -2.15
C VAL A 13 -6.24 10.41 -1.97
N THR A 14 -5.04 10.99 -1.98
CA THR A 14 -4.82 12.43 -1.91
C THR A 14 -3.87 12.83 -3.02
N VAL A 15 -4.19 13.91 -3.73
CA VAL A 15 -3.30 14.49 -4.74
C VAL A 15 -2.64 15.71 -4.13
N THR A 16 -1.31 15.76 -4.14
CA THR A 16 -0.53 16.90 -3.67
C THR A 16 -0.45 17.99 -4.74
N GLU A 17 -0.06 19.20 -4.35
CA GLU A 17 0.06 20.35 -5.26
C GLU A 17 1.05 20.10 -6.42
N ASP A 18 2.10 19.32 -6.17
CA ASP A 18 3.06 18.87 -7.18
C ASP A 18 2.54 17.70 -8.05
N ARG A 19 1.24 17.43 -7.99
CA ARG A 19 0.50 16.43 -8.78
C ARG A 19 0.93 14.98 -8.51
N ARG A 20 1.43 14.68 -7.32
CA ARG A 20 1.69 13.28 -6.90
C ARG A 20 0.46 12.70 -6.21
N GLY A 21 0.19 11.43 -6.49
CA GLY A 21 -0.85 10.67 -5.80
C GLY A 21 -0.28 9.99 -4.56
N ILE A 22 -0.78 10.34 -3.38
CA ILE A 22 -0.55 9.62 -2.13
C ILE A 22 -1.71 8.67 -1.90
N ASN A 23 -1.42 7.38 -1.79
CA ASN A 23 -2.42 6.34 -1.57
C ASN A 23 -2.19 5.71 -0.19
N HIS A 24 -3.14 5.89 0.72
CA HIS A 24 -3.12 5.24 2.03
C HIS A 24 -4.04 4.03 2.02
N PHE A 25 -3.48 2.85 2.32
CA PHE A 25 -4.22 1.61 2.42
C PHE A 25 -4.14 1.07 3.84
N THR A 26 -5.30 0.83 4.46
CA THR A 26 -5.39 -0.03 5.63
C THR A 26 -5.61 -1.46 5.14
N VAL A 27 -4.67 -2.35 5.44
CA VAL A 27 -4.70 -3.75 5.01
C VAL A 27 -4.65 -4.68 6.20
N GLU A 28 -5.52 -5.68 6.18
CA GLU A 28 -5.45 -6.83 7.08
C GLU A 28 -4.53 -7.89 6.49
N VAL A 29 -3.60 -8.36 7.31
CA VAL A 29 -2.60 -9.37 6.96
C VAL A 29 -2.49 -10.38 8.09
N ALA A 30 -2.24 -11.64 7.74
CA ALA A 30 -2.07 -12.73 8.69
C ALA A 30 -0.70 -12.71 9.38
N ASP A 31 0.34 -12.29 8.66
CA ASP A 31 1.72 -12.28 9.15
C ASP A 31 2.60 -11.24 8.43
N LEU A 32 3.88 -11.18 8.83
CA LEU A 32 4.86 -10.26 8.26
C LEU A 32 5.21 -10.58 6.81
N ASP A 33 5.24 -11.86 6.44
CA ASP A 33 5.62 -12.30 5.09
C ASP A 33 4.55 -11.87 4.08
N GLN A 34 3.27 -11.98 4.45
CA GLN A 34 2.17 -11.47 3.65
C GLN A 34 2.26 -9.94 3.51
N LEU A 35 2.56 -9.21 4.59
CA LEU A 35 2.74 -7.75 4.52
C LEU A 35 3.87 -7.36 3.56
N GLN A 36 5.02 -8.01 3.66
CA GLN A 36 6.17 -7.78 2.77
C GLN A 36 5.80 -8.10 1.31
N GLY A 37 5.07 -9.21 1.09
CA GLY A 37 4.54 -9.56 -0.22
C GLY A 37 3.61 -8.49 -0.78
N VAL A 38 2.70 -7.94 0.01
CA VAL A 38 1.80 -6.85 -0.41
C VAL A 38 2.60 -5.59 -0.76
N MET A 39 3.52 -5.17 0.10
CA MET A 39 4.36 -3.99 -0.12
C MET A 39 5.19 -4.13 -1.41
N GLY A 40 5.81 -5.29 -1.62
CA GLY A 40 6.54 -5.58 -2.85
C GLY A 40 5.65 -5.62 -4.09
N ALA A 41 4.38 -6.02 -3.96
CA ALA A 41 3.40 -5.95 -5.06
C ALA A 41 3.18 -4.52 -5.51
N ILE A 42 2.99 -3.62 -4.55
CA ILE A 42 2.68 -2.22 -4.79
C ILE A 42 3.93 -1.55 -5.37
N ALA A 43 5.11 -1.81 -4.80
CA ALA A 43 6.38 -1.24 -5.28
C ALA A 43 6.73 -1.68 -6.71
N ALA A 44 6.24 -2.83 -7.17
CA ALA A 44 6.46 -3.31 -8.53
C ALA A 44 5.52 -2.66 -9.58
N VAL A 45 4.51 -1.90 -9.16
CA VAL A 45 3.63 -1.19 -10.08
C VAL A 45 4.39 -0.02 -10.71
N ARG A 46 4.31 0.10 -12.04
CA ARG A 46 4.94 1.20 -12.78
C ARG A 46 4.47 2.55 -12.20
N ASP A 47 5.39 3.49 -12.11
CA ASP A 47 5.16 4.86 -11.61
C ASP A 47 4.90 4.98 -10.10
N VAL A 48 4.98 3.89 -9.33
CA VAL A 48 5.04 3.97 -7.88
C VAL A 48 6.42 4.50 -7.44
N ILE A 49 6.41 5.64 -6.77
CA ILE A 49 7.62 6.32 -6.30
C ILE A 49 8.23 5.61 -5.09
N GLY A 50 7.38 5.07 -4.21
CA GLY A 50 7.79 4.38 -3.00
C GLY A 50 6.61 3.79 -2.24
N VAL A 51 6.90 2.83 -1.37
CA VAL A 51 5.91 2.19 -0.49
C VAL A 51 6.53 2.07 0.89
N GLU A 52 5.82 2.58 1.89
CA GLU A 52 6.23 2.48 3.28
C GLU A 52 5.10 1.93 4.15
N ARG A 53 5.48 1.23 5.22
CA ARG A 53 4.54 0.83 6.26
C ARG A 53 4.45 1.97 7.26
N VAL A 54 3.30 2.62 7.33
CA VAL A 54 3.00 3.57 8.40
C VAL A 54 2.60 2.77 9.65
N ARG A 55 3.31 2.97 10.77
CA ARG A 55 2.85 2.49 12.08
C ARG A 55 2.00 3.59 12.70
N GLY A 56 0.82 3.25 13.23
CA GLY A 56 0.04 4.20 14.02
C GLY A 56 0.86 4.71 15.21
N LEU A 57 0.73 6.01 15.51
CA LEU A 57 1.29 6.65 16.70
C LEU A 57 0.75 6.01 17.98
#